data_AF-A0A8S8Z9V5-F1
#
_entry.id   AF-A0A8S8Z9V5-F1
#
_cell.length_a   1.000
_cell.length_b   1.000
_cell.length_c   1.000
_cell.angle_alpha   90.00
_cell.angle_beta   90.00
_cell.angle_gamma   90.00
#
_symmetry.space_group_name_H-M   'P 1'
#
loop_
_entity.id
_entity.type
_entity.pdbx_description
1 polymer ?
#
loop_
_entity_poly.entity_id
_entity_poly.type
_entity_poly.pdbx_seq_one_letter_code
_entity_poly.pdbx_strand_id
1 'polypeptide(L)' 'MFVHKTEVQGQIRDGDKVEFEVGESEKGPAAKTVKKID' A
#
# COMPACT_ATOMS: atom_id res chain seq x y z
N MET A 1 -7.63 -7.31 0.55
CA MET A 1 -6.90 -6.07 0.84
C MET A 1 -6.56 -5.40 -0.47
N PHE A 2 -6.73 -4.09 -0.57
CA PHE A 2 -6.42 -3.33 -1.77
C PHE A 2 -5.59 -2.09 -1.42
N VAL A 3 -4.91 -1.54 -2.42
CA VAL A 3 -4.09 -0.34 -2.31
C VAL A 3 -4.68 0.71 -3.25
N HIS A 4 -4.89 1.92 -2.76
CA HIS A 4 -5.23 3.05 -3.63
C HIS A 4 -3.93 3.74 -4.08
N LYS A 5 -3.85 4.19 -5.34
CA LYS A 5 -2.62 4.80 -5.89
C LYS A 5 -2.12 6.02 -5.11
N THR A 6 -3.01 6.71 -4.38
CA THR A 6 -2.64 7.86 -3.53
C THR A 6 -1.88 7.44 -2.29
N GLU A 7 -2.04 6.20 -1.86
CA GLU A 7 -1.33 5.64 -0.69
C GLU A 7 0.06 5.15 -1.06
N VAL A 8 0.40 5.06 -2.35
CA VAL A 8 1.70 4.60 -2.83
C VAL A 8 2.67 5.78 -2.88
N GLN A 9 3.76 5.66 -2.12
CA GLN A 9 4.84 6.64 -2.13
C GLN A 9 5.94 6.18 -3.10
N GLY A 10 6.16 6.99 -4.15
CA GLY A 10 7.19 6.73 -5.15
C GLY A 10 6.79 5.67 -6.19
N GLN A 11 7.77 4.92 -6.69
CA GLN A 11 7.55 3.83 -7.65
C GLN A 11 7.78 2.49 -6.97
N ILE A 12 6.80 1.60 -7.12
CA ILE A 12 6.85 0.21 -6.68
C ILE A 12 6.71 -0.65 -7.92
N ARG A 13 7.50 -1.72 -8.00
CA ARG A 13 7.48 -2.68 -9.11
C ARG A 13 7.19 -4.09 -8.59
N ASP A 14 6.83 -4.95 -9.51
CA ASP A 14 6.60 -6.37 -9.20
C ASP A 14 7.87 -6.97 -8.59
N GLY A 15 7.71 -7.64 -7.44
CA GLY A 15 8.80 -8.24 -6.68
C GLY A 15 9.43 -7.33 -5.62
N ASP A 16 9.07 -6.04 -5.56
CA ASP A 16 9.52 -5.17 -4.47
C ASP A 16 8.86 -5.57 -3.14
N LYS A 17 9.67 -5.58 -2.07
CA LYS A 17 9.15 -5.65 -0.70
C LYS A 17 8.65 -4.28 -0.30
N VAL A 18 7.52 -4.26 0.39
CA VAL A 18 6.86 -3.03 0.81
C VAL A 18 6.39 -3.16 2.26
N GLU A 19 6.34 -2.03 2.94
CA GLU A 19 5.64 -1.89 4.22
C GLU A 19 4.40 -1.02 4.02
N PHE A 20 3.36 -1.30 4.81
CA PHE A 20 2.09 -0.61 4.80
C PHE A 20 1.37 -0.81 6.12
N GLU A 21 0.39 0.04 6.39
CA GLU A 21 -0.53 -0.11 7.51
C GLU A 21 -1.90 -0.59 7.02
N VAL A 22 -2.55 -1.47 7.77
CA VAL A 22 -3.92 -1.92 7.45
C VAL A 22 -4.92 -0.94 8.07
N GLY A 23 -5.77 -0.36 7.24
CA GLY A 23 -6.92 0.44 7.68
C GLY A 23 -8.24 -0.10 7.13
N GLU A 24 -9.34 0.32 7.74
CA GLU A 24 -10.68 0.08 7.20
C GLU A 24 -11.09 1.18 6.21
N SER A 25 -11.89 0.79 5.22
CA SER A 25 -12.55 1.71 4.30
C SER A 25 -13.90 1.12 3.89
N GLU A 26 -14.74 1.91 3.20
CA GLU A 26 -16.08 1.47 2.77
C GLU A 26 -16.09 0.19 1.93
N LYS A 27 -14.98 -0.10 1.24
CA LYS A 27 -14.83 -1.31 0.41
C LYS A 27 -14.11 -2.47 1.13
N GLY A 28 -13.84 -2.32 2.43
CA GLY A 28 -13.13 -3.28 3.26
C GLY A 28 -11.68 -2.87 3.59
N PRO A 29 -10.82 -3.84 4.00
CA PRO A 29 -9.45 -3.56 4.41
C PRO A 29 -8.59 -3.00 3.29
N ALA A 30 -7.99 -1.83 3.54
CA ALA A 30 -7.14 -1.08 2.63
C ALA A 30 -5.74 -0.90 3.22
N ALA A 31 -4.72 -1.01 2.39
CA ALA A 31 -3.35 -0.70 2.75
C ALA A 31 -3.11 0.82 2.62
N LYS A 32 -2.60 1.42 3.70
CA LYS A 32 -2.28 2.85 3.83
C LYS A 32 -0.77 3.05 3.93
N THR A 33 -0.30 4.23 3.55
CA THR A 33 1.11 4.63 3.66
C THR A 33 2.07 3.58 3.07
N VAL A 34 1.80 3.14 1.83
CA VAL A 34 2.55 2.08 1.18
C VAL A 34 3.86 2.62 0.64
N LYS A 35 4.98 2.05 1.10
CA LYS A 35 6.32 2.42 0.65
C LYS A 35 7.20 1.18 0.48
N LYS A 36 8.16 1.29 -0.44
CA LYS A 36 9.16 0.25 -0.66
C LYS A 36 10.11 0.18 0.53
N ILE A 37 10.50 -1.04 0.88
CA ILE A 37 11.57 -1.34 1.82
C ILE A 37 12.65 -2.14 1.10
N ASP A 38 13.90 -1.90 1.48
CA ASP A 38 15.08 -2.59 0.92
C ASP A 38 15.39 -3.90 1.66
#